data_AF-W1XI48-F1
#
_entry.id   AF-W1XI48-F1
#
_cell.length_a   1.000
_cell.length_b   1.000
_cell.length_c   1.000
_cell.angle_alpha   90.00
_cell.angle_beta   90.00
_cell.angle_gamma   90.00
#
_symmetry.space_group_name_H-M   'P 1'
#
loop_
_entity.id
_entity.type
_entity.pdbx_description
1 polymer ?
#
loop_
_entity_poly.entity_id
_entity_poly.type
_entity_poly.pdbx_seq_one_letter_code
_entity_poly.pdbx_strand_id
1 'polypeptide(L)'
;AIGVQSSTSTGAVGAVALGLSSKAEQTNSMALGVSANAAHERSVALGANSKTDATVSTPNQLVNGLWYKNYAGGSADSTISVGSDTVKRTITNVAAGRVNAQSTDA
;
A
#
# COMPACT_ATOMS: atom_id res chain seq x y z
N ALA A 1 10.18 14.78 -7.12
CA ALA A 1 10.61 13.48 -7.69
C ALA A 1 12.13 13.43 -7.77
N ILE A 2 12.75 12.27 -7.59
CA ILE A 2 14.20 12.05 -7.66
C ILE A 2 14.47 10.80 -8.51
N GLY A 3 15.23 10.96 -9.60
CA GLY A 3 15.55 9.89 -10.56
C GLY A 3 15.20 10.27 -11.99
N VAL A 4 15.89 9.67 -12.97
CA VAL A 4 15.63 9.87 -14.40
C VAL A 4 14.18 9.47 -14.70
N GLN A 5 13.41 10.33 -15.38
CA GLN A 5 11.98 10.12 -15.68
C GLN A 5 11.08 9.88 -14.45
N SER A 6 11.56 10.12 -13.23
CA SER A 6 10.69 10.12 -12.06
C SER A 6 9.70 11.28 -12.15
N SER A 7 8.46 11.08 -11.71
CA SER A 7 7.43 12.11 -11.81
C SER A 7 6.47 12.10 -10.62
N THR A 8 6.01 13.29 -10.27
CA THR A 8 4.82 13.51 -9.44
C THR A 8 3.77 14.20 -10.29
N SER A 9 2.52 13.77 -10.26
CA SER A 9 1.45 14.37 -11.08
C SER A 9 1.14 15.81 -10.66
N THR A 10 0.66 16.63 -11.60
CA THR A 10 0.14 17.96 -11.29
C THR A 10 -1.00 17.86 -10.26
N GLY A 11 -0.92 18.64 -9.18
CA GLY A 11 -1.92 18.60 -8.10
C GLY A 11 -1.70 17.49 -7.05
N ALA A 12 -0.75 16.58 -7.26
CA ALA A 12 -0.37 15.56 -6.27
C ALA A 12 0.47 16.19 -5.14
N VAL A 13 -0.16 17.06 -4.33
CA VAL A 13 0.50 17.79 -3.25
C VAL A 13 1.06 16.79 -2.24
N GLY A 14 2.32 16.99 -1.83
CA GLY A 14 3.00 16.11 -0.87
C GLY A 14 3.39 14.73 -1.42
N ALA A 15 3.30 14.50 -2.73
CA ALA A 15 3.70 13.24 -3.34
C ALA A 15 5.24 13.08 -3.44
N VAL A 16 5.72 11.85 -3.28
CA VAL A 16 7.15 11.52 -3.37
C VAL A 16 7.36 10.40 -4.38
N ALA A 17 8.18 10.65 -5.40
CA ALA A 17 8.63 9.64 -6.34
C ALA A 17 10.15 9.53 -6.30
N LEU A 18 10.69 8.34 -6.03
CA LEU A 18 12.12 8.05 -5.92
C LEU A 18 12.47 6.78 -6.73
N GLY A 19 13.21 6.95 -7.82
CA GLY A 19 13.66 5.86 -8.69
C GLY A 19 13.51 6.18 -10.18
N LEU A 20 14.22 5.44 -11.05
CA LEU A 20 14.06 5.53 -12.50
C LEU A 20 12.59 5.27 -12.88
N SER A 21 11.96 6.21 -13.57
CA SER A 21 10.58 6.11 -14.05
C SER A 21 9.53 5.84 -12.94
N SER A 22 9.84 6.13 -11.67
CA SER A 22 8.87 6.03 -10.56
C SER A 22 7.80 7.12 -10.67
N LYS A 23 6.55 6.80 -10.35
CA LYS A 23 5.40 7.72 -10.48
C LYS A 23 4.59 7.79 -9.19
N ALA A 24 4.47 8.97 -8.60
CA ALA A 24 3.53 9.22 -7.50
C ALA A 24 2.43 10.17 -8.00
N GLU A 25 1.25 9.62 -8.27
CA GLU A 25 0.25 10.25 -9.10
C GLU A 25 -0.86 10.98 -8.31
N GLN A 26 -0.91 10.78 -6.99
CA GLN A 26 -1.97 11.32 -6.13
C GLN A 26 -1.43 12.08 -4.91
N THR A 27 -2.30 12.89 -4.30
CA THR A 27 -2.00 13.64 -3.07
C THR A 27 -1.47 12.70 -1.97
N ASN A 28 -0.35 13.09 -1.36
CA ASN A 28 0.37 12.33 -0.34
C ASN A 28 0.77 10.88 -0.74
N SER A 29 0.79 10.55 -2.03
CA SER A 29 1.22 9.22 -2.50
C SER A 29 2.76 9.10 -2.53
N MET A 30 3.27 7.87 -2.37
CA MET A 30 4.71 7.61 -2.38
C MET A 30 5.07 6.44 -3.29
N ALA A 31 5.94 6.65 -4.27
CA ALA A 31 6.48 5.62 -5.15
C ALA A 31 7.99 5.49 -4.97
N LEU A 32 8.43 4.34 -4.46
CA LEU A 32 9.82 4.10 -4.04
C LEU A 32 10.38 2.86 -4.78
N GLY A 33 11.12 3.08 -5.86
CA GLY A 33 11.74 2.03 -6.67
C GLY A 33 11.61 2.26 -8.18
N VAL A 34 12.42 1.57 -8.97
CA VAL A 34 12.38 1.64 -10.44
C VAL A 34 11.00 1.23 -10.93
N SER A 35 10.34 2.10 -11.70
CA SER A 35 9.00 1.87 -12.25
C SER A 35 7.91 1.59 -11.20
N ALA A 36 8.13 1.97 -9.93
CA ALA A 36 7.08 1.95 -8.91
C ALA A 36 5.99 2.98 -9.27
N ASN A 37 4.72 2.64 -9.09
CA ASN A 37 3.59 3.54 -9.35
C ASN A 37 2.62 3.60 -8.15
N ALA A 38 2.54 4.74 -7.49
CA ALA A 38 1.53 5.03 -6.49
C ALA A 38 0.41 5.88 -7.11
N ALA A 39 -0.64 5.21 -7.57
CA ALA A 39 -1.77 5.79 -8.30
C ALA A 39 -2.96 6.20 -7.41
N HIS A 40 -2.86 6.02 -6.09
CA HIS A 40 -3.95 6.26 -5.15
C HIS A 40 -3.52 7.19 -4.01
N GLU A 41 -4.46 8.00 -3.52
CA GLU A 41 -4.20 8.97 -2.46
C GLU A 41 -3.62 8.30 -1.22
N ARG A 42 -2.68 8.98 -0.56
CA ARG A 42 -2.03 8.56 0.70
C ARG A 42 -1.37 7.17 0.66
N SER A 43 -1.30 6.54 -0.51
CA SER A 43 -0.86 5.15 -0.67
C SER A 43 0.62 5.08 -1.04
N VAL A 44 1.23 3.93 -0.80
CA VAL A 44 2.66 3.68 -1.03
C VAL A 44 2.86 2.51 -2.00
N ALA A 45 3.65 2.72 -3.05
CA ALA A 45 4.22 1.65 -3.87
C ALA A 45 5.69 1.47 -3.50
N LEU A 46 6.05 0.32 -2.91
CA LEU A 46 7.38 0.03 -2.38
C LEU A 46 8.05 -1.11 -3.15
N GLY A 47 9.16 -0.80 -3.82
CA GLY A 47 9.97 -1.74 -4.61
C GLY A 47 9.78 -1.59 -6.12
N ALA A 48 10.72 -2.15 -6.89
CA ALA A 48 10.71 -2.05 -8.34
C ALA A 48 9.43 -2.68 -8.94
N ASN A 49 8.77 -2.00 -9.87
CA ASN A 49 7.51 -2.43 -10.49
C ASN A 49 6.33 -2.62 -9.52
N SER A 50 6.41 -2.13 -8.28
CA SER A 50 5.26 -2.15 -7.37
C SER A 50 4.20 -1.13 -7.83
N LYS A 51 2.92 -1.48 -7.69
CA LYS A 51 1.79 -0.63 -8.05
C LYS A 51 0.75 -0.66 -6.93
N THR A 52 0.29 0.50 -6.48
CA THR A 52 -0.87 0.56 -5.58
C THR A 52 -2.13 0.13 -6.33
N ASP A 53 -3.07 -0.46 -5.61
CA ASP A 53 -4.42 -0.76 -6.08
C ASP A 53 -5.46 -0.18 -5.10
N ALA A 54 -6.71 -0.07 -5.51
CA ALA A 54 -7.76 0.53 -4.71
C ALA A 54 -7.84 -0.16 -3.33
N THR A 55 -7.98 0.64 -2.28
CA THR A 55 -8.05 0.14 -0.91
C THR A 55 -9.30 -0.72 -0.71
N VAL A 56 -9.13 -1.90 -0.11
CA VAL A 56 -10.23 -2.82 0.22
C VAL A 56 -10.36 -2.94 1.73
N SER A 57 -11.49 -2.45 2.27
CA SER A 57 -11.83 -2.56 3.69
C SER A 57 -12.42 -3.93 4.01
N THR A 58 -11.95 -4.56 5.09
CA THR A 58 -12.40 -5.89 5.56
C THR A 58 -12.89 -5.81 7.01
N PRO A 59 -14.12 -5.33 7.26
CA PRO A 59 -14.62 -5.12 8.62
C PRO A 59 -15.08 -6.41 9.31
N ASN A 60 -15.42 -7.45 8.54
CA ASN A 60 -16.03 -8.67 9.05
C ASN A 60 -15.62 -9.87 8.19
N GLN A 61 -15.74 -11.08 8.74
CA GLN A 61 -15.55 -12.33 7.99
C GLN A 61 -16.46 -13.44 8.51
N LEU A 62 -16.97 -14.25 7.59
CA LEU A 62 -17.65 -15.50 7.91
C LEU A 62 -16.65 -16.65 7.85
N VAL A 63 -16.45 -17.35 8.97
CA VAL A 63 -15.57 -18.51 9.04
C VAL A 63 -16.33 -19.66 9.68
N ASN A 64 -16.49 -20.75 8.94
CA ASN A 64 -17.17 -21.97 9.40
C ASN A 64 -18.56 -21.70 10.04
N GLY A 65 -19.35 -20.80 9.46
CA GLY A 65 -20.68 -20.43 9.96
C GLY A 65 -20.69 -19.41 11.11
N LEU A 66 -19.52 -19.06 11.68
CA LEU A 66 -19.41 -18.04 12.71
C LEU A 66 -19.08 -16.68 12.09
N TRP A 67 -19.88 -15.68 12.46
CA TRP A 67 -19.73 -14.30 12.00
C TRP A 67 -18.80 -13.52 12.93
N TYR A 68 -17.58 -13.25 12.48
CA TYR A 68 -16.64 -12.38 13.17
C TYR A 68 -16.85 -10.93 12.71
N LYS A 69 -17.12 -10.04 13.66
CA LYS A 69 -17.49 -8.64 13.38
C LYS A 69 -16.48 -7.65 13.94
N ASN A 70 -16.43 -6.47 13.31
CA ASN A 70 -15.71 -5.30 13.80
C ASN A 70 -14.21 -5.57 14.02
N TYR A 71 -13.54 -6.13 13.01
CA TYR A 71 -12.09 -6.24 13.04
C TYR A 71 -11.44 -4.87 13.27
N ALA A 72 -10.45 -4.82 14.17
CA ALA A 72 -9.61 -3.65 14.32
C ALA A 72 -8.96 -3.33 12.97
N GLY A 73 -8.98 -2.06 12.56
CA GLY A 73 -8.51 -1.67 11.23
C GLY A 73 -9.40 -2.13 10.07
N GLY A 74 -10.63 -2.59 10.34
CA GLY A 74 -11.55 -3.10 9.32
C GLY A 74 -11.97 -2.09 8.23
N SER A 75 -11.73 -0.80 8.46
CA SER A 75 -11.81 0.26 7.46
C SER A 75 -10.41 0.77 7.15
N ALA A 76 -9.95 0.56 5.93
CA ALA A 76 -8.65 1.05 5.48
C ALA A 76 -8.82 2.36 4.69
N ASP A 77 -7.92 3.32 4.93
CA ASP A 77 -7.88 4.60 4.22
C ASP A 77 -7.06 4.51 2.92
N SER A 78 -5.93 3.81 2.98
CA SER A 78 -4.94 3.70 1.91
C SER A 78 -4.25 2.33 1.93
N THR A 79 -3.35 2.08 0.98
CA THR A 79 -2.61 0.81 0.88
C THR A 79 -1.10 1.01 0.80
N ILE A 80 -0.35 0.03 1.28
CA ILE A 80 1.07 -0.14 0.96
C ILE A 80 1.19 -1.37 0.07
N SER A 81 1.50 -1.15 -1.21
CA SER A 81 1.76 -2.23 -2.15
C SER A 81 3.25 -2.53 -2.24
N VAL A 82 3.62 -3.77 -1.91
CA VAL A 82 4.98 -4.31 -2.08
C VAL A 82 5.16 -5.05 -3.41
N GLY A 83 4.19 -4.94 -4.33
CA GLY A 83 4.17 -5.67 -5.58
C GLY A 83 3.14 -5.14 -6.58
N SER A 84 2.69 -5.97 -7.49
CA SER A 84 1.65 -5.70 -8.48
C SER A 84 0.80 -6.95 -8.67
N ASP A 85 -0.13 -6.92 -9.63
CA ASP A 85 -0.86 -8.09 -10.15
C ASP A 85 0.07 -9.27 -10.55
N THR A 86 1.25 -8.96 -11.07
CA THR A 86 2.20 -9.90 -11.68
C THR A 86 3.48 -10.09 -10.86
N VAL A 87 3.82 -9.14 -9.98
CA VAL A 87 5.02 -9.20 -9.12
C VAL A 87 4.58 -9.30 -7.67
N LYS A 88 4.99 -10.36 -6.97
CA LYS A 88 4.72 -10.52 -5.54
C LYS A 88 6.04 -10.54 -4.78
N ARG A 89 6.01 -10.12 -3.51
CA ARG A 89 7.17 -10.13 -2.63
C ARG A 89 6.80 -10.74 -1.30
N THR A 90 7.75 -11.43 -0.69
CA THR A 90 7.69 -11.79 0.72
C THR A 90 8.00 -10.55 1.57
N ILE A 91 7.39 -10.48 2.76
CA ILE A 91 7.83 -9.60 3.84
C ILE A 91 8.47 -10.51 4.90
N THR A 92 9.76 -10.35 5.14
CA THR A 92 10.55 -11.28 5.97
C THR A 92 11.12 -10.57 7.18
N ASN A 93 11.41 -11.34 8.24
CA ASN A 93 11.92 -10.85 9.52
C ASN A 93 10.89 -10.00 10.30
N VAL A 94 9.60 -10.33 10.18
CA VAL A 94 8.51 -9.76 10.99
C VAL A 94 8.33 -10.64 12.22
N ALA A 95 8.35 -10.05 13.42
CA ALA A 95 8.06 -10.76 14.66
C ALA A 95 6.57 -11.10 14.78
N ALA A 96 6.20 -11.97 15.72
CA ALA A 96 4.79 -12.32 15.94
C ALA A 96 3.94 -11.11 16.37
N GLY A 97 2.81 -10.90 15.70
CA GLY A 97 1.83 -9.88 16.06
C GLY A 97 1.00 -10.24 17.30
N ARG A 98 0.41 -9.22 17.93
CA ARG A 98 -0.52 -9.40 19.05
C ARG A 98 -1.80 -10.11 18.60
N VAL A 99 -2.34 -10.99 19.46
CA VAL A 99 -3.60 -11.71 19.22
C VAL A 99 -4.65 -11.25 20.23
N ASN A 100 -5.41 -10.22 19.89
CA ASN A 100 -6.56 -9.72 20.64
C ASN A 100 -7.49 -8.89 19.74
N ALA A 101 -8.64 -8.46 20.27
CA ALA A 101 -9.69 -7.78 19.50
C ALA A 101 -9.28 -6.40 18.95
N GLN A 102 -8.23 -5.77 19.48
CA GLN A 102 -7.76 -4.44 19.11
C GLN A 102 -6.49 -4.47 18.24
N SER A 103 -5.96 -5.65 17.93
CA SER A 103 -4.70 -5.79 17.19
C SER A 103 -4.85 -5.36 15.73
N THR A 104 -3.92 -4.54 15.26
CA THR A 104 -3.69 -4.21 13.85
C THR A 104 -2.28 -4.62 13.42
N ASP A 105 -1.67 -5.57 14.14
CA ASP A 105 -0.32 -6.07 13.87
C ASP A 105 -0.36 -7.10 12.74
N ALA A 106 0.77 -7.21 12.02
CA ALA A 106 1.01 -8.25 11.01
C ALA A 106 1.49 -9.57 11.64
#